data_AF-A0A067FKF3-F1
#
_entry.id   AF-A0A067FKF3-F1
#
_cell.length_a   1.000
_cell.length_b   1.000
_cell.length_c   1.000
_cell.angle_alpha   90.00
_cell.angle_beta   90.00
_cell.angle_gamma   90.00
#
_symmetry.space_group_name_H-M   'P 1'
#
loop_
_entity.id
_entity.type
_entity.pdbx_description
1 polymer ?
#
loop_
_entity_poly.entity_id
_entity_poly.type
_entity_poly.pdbx_seq_one_letter_code
_entity_poly.pdbx_strand_id
1 'polypeptide(L)'
;MEVSLLSLSSSQNLTLKPSTNPLFHFHPSKRSKPPPTHIRAAISRTKKEETVDTVKTHLENCHLIAAIKYKGFTVKQFQDLRRSLPENTKLIVAKNTLVYKAIEGTQWEALKPCMSGMNAWLFVHTEEIPAAIKPYRNFQKEKKLEENDFAGAVFEGVGYWIGGDFAGSG
;
A
#
# COMPACT_ATOMS: atom_id res chain seq x y z
N MET A 1 -72.32 14.14 -44.56
CA MET A 1 -73.63 13.53 -44.27
C MET A 1 -73.34 12.48 -43.21
N GLU A 2 -73.76 12.53 -41.97
CA GLU A 2 -74.93 13.13 -41.36
C GLU A 2 -74.64 13.41 -39.86
N VAL A 3 -75.44 14.29 -39.28
CA VAL A 3 -75.39 14.88 -37.93
C VAL A 3 -76.39 14.16 -37.01
N SER A 4 -76.08 13.99 -35.72
CA SER A 4 -77.06 14.04 -34.61
C SER A 4 -76.34 13.93 -33.27
N LEU A 5 -76.34 14.95 -32.41
CA LEU A 5 -77.40 15.43 -31.51
C LEU A 5 -77.36 14.78 -30.11
N LEU A 6 -76.97 15.63 -29.14
CA LEU A 6 -77.50 15.84 -27.78
C LEU A 6 -78.24 14.69 -27.05
N SER A 7 -77.86 14.41 -25.80
CA SER A 7 -78.79 14.47 -24.64
C SER A 7 -78.09 14.17 -23.31
N LEU A 8 -78.49 14.92 -22.28
CA LEU A 8 -78.17 14.79 -20.86
C LEU A 8 -78.54 13.41 -20.28
N SER A 9 -77.85 13.00 -19.20
CA SER A 9 -78.57 12.49 -18.02
C SER A 9 -77.76 12.62 -16.72
N SER A 10 -78.50 12.97 -15.68
CA SER A 10 -78.16 13.26 -14.29
C SER A 10 -77.74 12.00 -13.52
N SER A 11 -76.84 12.13 -12.53
CA SER A 11 -77.16 11.93 -11.10
C SER A 11 -75.91 11.67 -10.23
N GLN A 12 -75.81 12.49 -9.17
CA GLN A 12 -75.47 12.19 -7.77
C GLN A 12 -74.29 11.23 -7.45
N ASN A 13 -73.39 11.66 -6.55
CA ASN A 13 -73.06 10.86 -5.36
C ASN A 13 -72.23 11.61 -4.29
N LEU A 14 -72.84 11.66 -3.10
CA LEU A 14 -72.28 11.36 -1.77
C LEU A 14 -71.10 12.19 -1.23
N THR A 15 -71.44 13.15 -0.37
CA THR A 15 -70.59 13.81 0.62
C THR A 15 -69.96 12.80 1.59
N LEU A 16 -68.63 12.68 1.58
CA LEU A 16 -67.86 12.00 2.62
C LEU A 16 -67.21 13.02 3.57
N LYS A 17 -67.46 12.85 4.87
CA LYS A 17 -66.91 13.71 5.95
C LYS A 17 -65.41 13.43 6.14
N PRO A 18 -64.57 14.43 6.44
CA PRO A 18 -63.14 14.23 6.68
C PRO A 18 -62.89 13.62 8.06
N SER A 19 -62.18 12.48 8.09
CA SER A 19 -61.67 11.83 9.30
C SER A 19 -60.49 12.64 9.86
N THR A 20 -60.62 13.11 11.10
CA THR A 20 -59.58 13.85 11.84
C THR A 20 -58.64 12.83 12.52
N ASN A 21 -57.43 12.65 12.00
CA ASN A 21 -56.38 11.90 12.69
C ASN A 21 -55.69 12.80 13.74
N PRO A 22 -55.57 12.40 15.02
CA PRO A 22 -54.96 13.22 16.03
C PRO A 22 -53.43 13.07 16.06
N LEU A 23 -52.75 14.20 16.27
CA LEU A 23 -51.47 14.35 16.98
C LEU A 23 -50.24 13.56 16.49
N PHE A 24 -49.45 14.16 15.60
CA PHE A 24 -48.02 13.88 15.50
C PHE A 24 -47.25 14.73 16.51
N HIS A 25 -46.84 14.14 17.64
CA HIS A 25 -45.86 14.77 18.54
C HIS A 25 -44.46 14.64 17.94
N PHE A 26 -43.98 15.69 17.28
CA PHE A 26 -42.60 15.82 16.83
C PHE A 26 -41.66 16.00 18.03
N HIS A 27 -40.94 14.94 18.42
CA HIS A 27 -39.73 15.10 19.22
C HIS A 27 -38.59 15.55 18.31
N PRO A 28 -37.90 16.66 18.59
CA PRO A 28 -36.68 17.02 17.86
C PRO A 28 -35.60 15.99 18.17
N SER A 29 -35.35 15.09 17.21
CA SER A 29 -34.19 14.20 17.23
C SER A 29 -32.93 15.06 17.39
N LYS A 30 -32.18 14.85 18.49
CA LYS A 30 -30.86 15.46 18.69
C LYS A 30 -29.97 15.02 17.53
N ARG A 31 -29.76 15.93 16.56
CA ARG A 31 -28.87 15.74 15.41
C ARG A 31 -27.47 15.43 15.96
N SER A 32 -27.05 14.17 15.89
CA SER A 32 -25.67 13.79 16.19
C SER A 32 -24.77 14.54 15.20
N LYS A 33 -23.72 15.20 15.72
CA LYS A 33 -22.74 15.87 14.86
C LYS A 33 -22.19 14.81 13.88
N PRO A 34 -22.04 15.13 12.58
CA PRO A 34 -21.44 14.21 11.64
C PRO A 34 -20.02 13.84 12.12
N PRO A 35 -19.58 12.59 11.90
CA PRO A 35 -18.25 12.16 12.29
C PRO A 35 -17.20 13.09 11.65
N PRO A 36 -16.13 13.45 12.38
CA PRO A 36 -15.11 14.32 11.83
C PRO A 36 -14.47 13.67 10.59
N THR A 37 -14.47 14.40 9.47
CA THR A 37 -13.88 14.00 8.18
C THR A 37 -12.35 14.07 8.15
N HIS A 38 -11.69 14.04 9.31
CA HIS A 38 -10.24 14.07 9.39
C HIS A 38 -9.68 12.64 9.35
N ILE A 39 -8.88 12.34 8.32
CA ILE A 39 -8.13 11.09 8.18
C ILE A 39 -7.14 10.98 9.35
N ARG A 40 -7.56 10.31 10.43
CA ARG A 40 -6.75 10.10 11.65
C ARG A 40 -5.60 9.11 11.47
N ALA A 41 -5.60 8.32 10.40
CA ALA A 41 -4.62 7.26 10.16
C ALA A 41 -3.40 7.72 9.33
N ALA A 42 -3.30 9.01 8.97
CA ALA A 42 -2.15 9.52 8.23
C ALA A 42 -0.90 9.57 9.13
N ILE A 43 0.19 8.96 8.68
CA ILE A 43 1.49 9.04 9.38
C ILE A 43 1.96 10.50 9.38
N SER A 44 2.20 11.06 10.57
CA SER A 44 2.70 12.43 10.77
C SER A 44 4.06 12.63 10.09
N ARG A 45 4.43 13.90 9.84
CA ARG A 45 5.74 14.23 9.23
C ARG A 45 6.90 13.70 10.08
N THR A 46 6.85 13.94 11.39
CA THR A 46 7.83 13.47 12.37
C THR A 46 8.06 11.96 12.29
N LYS A 47 7.00 11.14 12.26
CA LYS A 47 7.16 9.68 12.18
C LYS A 47 7.73 9.20 10.85
N LYS A 48 7.48 9.93 9.76
CA LYS A 48 8.11 9.65 8.46
C LYS A 48 9.60 10.00 8.48
N GLU A 49 9.96 11.11 9.10
CA GLU A 49 11.36 11.53 9.29
C GLU A 49 12.11 10.50 10.15
N GLU A 50 11.56 10.10 11.31
CA GLU A 50 12.13 9.02 12.14
C GLU A 50 12.32 7.71 11.37
N THR A 51 11.38 7.36 10.49
CA THR A 51 11.50 6.17 9.64
C THR A 51 12.63 6.32 8.62
N VAL A 52 12.79 7.51 8.02
CA VAL A 52 13.89 7.81 7.09
C VAL A 52 15.23 7.74 7.81
N ASP A 53 15.33 8.31 9.02
CA ASP A 53 16.55 8.31 9.82
C ASP A 53 16.92 6.89 10.26
N THR A 54 15.94 6.08 10.67
CA THR A 54 16.17 4.66 10.97
C THR A 54 16.72 3.91 9.75
N VAL A 55 16.15 4.17 8.56
CA VAL A 55 16.67 3.58 7.31
C VAL A 55 18.08 4.06 7.03
N LYS A 56 18.42 5.34 7.24
CA LYS A 56 19.79 5.87 7.09
C LYS A 56 20.78 5.18 8.02
N THR A 57 20.44 4.99 9.30
CA THR A 57 21.30 4.25 10.24
C THR A 57 21.55 2.80 9.78
N HIS A 58 20.54 2.16 9.19
CA HIS A 58 20.74 0.83 8.58
C HIS A 58 21.59 0.90 7.31
N LEU A 59 21.47 1.96 6.51
CA LEU A 59 22.26 2.18 5.30
C LEU A 59 23.76 2.39 5.58
N GLU A 60 24.09 3.07 6.68
CA GLU A 60 25.47 3.35 7.09
C GLU A 60 26.25 2.08 7.44
N ASN A 61 25.59 1.12 8.10
CA ASN A 61 26.20 -0.12 8.56
C ASN A 61 25.92 -1.31 7.64
N CYS A 62 25.37 -1.10 6.44
CA CYS A 62 25.09 -2.18 5.50
C CYS A 62 26.14 -2.24 4.40
N HIS A 63 26.48 -3.46 4.00
CA HIS A 63 27.37 -3.73 2.87
C HIS A 63 26.57 -3.95 1.58
N LEU A 64 25.36 -4.49 1.71
CA LEU A 64 24.47 -4.76 0.59
C LEU A 64 23.03 -4.36 0.92
N ILE A 65 22.36 -3.78 -0.07
CA ILE A 65 20.92 -3.53 -0.05
C ILE A 65 20.29 -4.26 -1.21
N ALA A 66 19.24 -5.04 -0.95
CA ALA A 66 18.45 -5.70 -1.97
C ALA A 66 17.01 -5.18 -1.99
N ALA A 67 16.53 -4.89 -3.20
CA ALA A 67 15.15 -4.57 -3.51
C ALA A 67 14.41 -5.84 -3.95
N ILE A 68 13.39 -6.19 -3.19
CA ILE A 68 12.57 -7.39 -3.40
C ILE A 68 11.14 -6.97 -3.71
N LYS A 69 10.61 -7.39 -4.86
CA LYS A 69 9.17 -7.25 -5.12
C LYS A 69 8.41 -8.26 -4.27
N TYR A 70 7.33 -7.82 -3.65
CA TYR A 70 6.49 -8.67 -2.79
C TYR A 70 5.01 -8.59 -3.20
N LYS A 71 4.70 -8.91 -4.45
CA LYS A 71 3.31 -9.01 -4.92
C LYS A 71 2.72 -10.38 -4.54
N GLY A 72 1.56 -10.38 -3.90
CA GLY A 72 0.84 -11.61 -3.55
C GLY A 72 1.44 -12.40 -2.37
N PHE A 73 2.31 -11.79 -1.56
CA PHE A 73 2.82 -12.43 -0.34
C PHE A 73 1.76 -12.55 0.75
N THR A 74 1.66 -13.72 1.36
CA THR A 74 0.90 -13.93 2.59
C THR A 74 1.73 -13.52 3.81
N VAL A 75 1.05 -13.19 4.92
CA VAL A 75 1.72 -12.85 6.18
C VAL A 75 2.58 -14.01 6.69
N LYS A 76 2.11 -15.25 6.52
CA LYS A 76 2.87 -16.47 6.89
C LYS A 76 4.19 -16.57 6.12
N GLN A 77 4.17 -16.30 4.81
CA GLN A 77 5.40 -16.27 3.99
C GLN A 77 6.39 -15.21 4.47
N PHE A 78 5.93 -14.02 4.88
CA PHE A 78 6.81 -13.01 5.46
C PHE A 78 7.39 -13.42 6.81
N GLN A 79 6.63 -14.12 7.64
CA GLN A 79 7.11 -14.66 8.91
C GLN A 79 8.17 -15.74 8.68
N ASP A 80 7.91 -16.66 7.75
CA ASP A 80 8.86 -17.72 7.39
C ASP A 80 10.13 -17.11 6.78
N LEU A 81 10.01 -16.10 5.93
CA LEU A 81 11.15 -15.37 5.38
C LEU A 81 11.97 -14.67 6.47
N ARG A 82 11.32 -14.01 7.45
CA ARG A 82 12.04 -13.40 8.58
C ARG A 82 12.75 -14.42 9.46
N ARG A 83 12.27 -15.66 9.52
CA ARG A 83 12.90 -16.75 10.27
C ARG A 83 14.07 -17.39 9.52
N SER A 84 14.00 -17.43 8.19
CA SER A 84 15.07 -17.99 7.36
C SER A 84 16.23 -17.01 7.15
N LEU A 85 15.94 -15.71 7.23
CA LEU A 85 16.95 -14.66 7.20
C LEU A 85 17.78 -14.67 8.49
N PRO A 86 19.12 -14.55 8.39
CA PRO A 86 19.97 -14.49 9.57
C PRO A 86 19.78 -13.17 10.34
N GLU A 87 20.09 -13.17 11.63
CA GLU A 87 19.97 -11.99 12.51
C GLU A 87 20.77 -10.78 12.01
N ASN A 88 21.83 -11.04 11.24
CA ASN A 88 22.69 -10.01 10.62
C ASN A 88 22.05 -9.34 9.40
N THR A 89 20.79 -9.67 9.08
CA THR A 89 20.05 -9.05 7.98
C THR A 89 18.76 -8.43 8.49
N LYS A 90 18.43 -7.25 7.96
CA LYS A 90 17.22 -6.53 8.31
C LYS A 90 16.31 -6.42 7.10
N LEU A 91 15.12 -7.02 7.19
CA LEU A 91 14.08 -6.86 6.17
C LEU A 91 13.09 -5.77 6.62
N ILE A 92 13.03 -4.67 5.86
CA ILE A 92 12.13 -3.54 6.09
C ILE A 92 11.23 -3.34 4.88
N VAL A 93 9.92 -3.27 5.11
CA VAL A 93 8.96 -2.85 4.09
C VAL A 93 8.72 -1.37 4.28
N ALA A 94 9.19 -0.55 3.33
CA ALA A 94 9.11 0.91 3.42
C ALA A 94 8.61 1.50 2.10
N LYS A 95 7.91 2.64 2.19
CA LYS A 95 7.45 3.37 1.02
C LYS A 95 8.67 3.87 0.21
N ASN A 96 8.63 3.67 -1.10
CA ASN A 96 9.75 4.01 -2.00
C ASN A 96 10.21 5.47 -1.84
N THR A 97 9.29 6.42 -1.66
CA THR A 97 9.64 7.83 -1.42
C THR A 97 10.43 8.06 -0.13
N LEU A 98 10.19 7.28 0.93
CA LEU A 98 10.96 7.39 2.17
C LEU A 98 12.38 6.87 1.97
N VAL A 99 12.51 5.72 1.30
CA VAL A 99 13.83 5.16 1.01
C VAL A 99 14.60 6.02 0.02
N TYR A 100 13.94 6.59 -0.99
CA TYR A 100 14.54 7.55 -1.91
C TYR A 100 15.19 8.72 -1.16
N LYS A 101 14.48 9.32 -0.20
CA LYS A 101 15.03 10.39 0.65
C LYS A 101 16.14 9.92 1.60
N ALA A 102 16.16 8.63 1.94
CA ALA A 102 17.20 8.06 2.79
C ALA A 102 18.50 7.82 2.00
N ILE A 103 18.41 7.41 0.73
CA ILE A 103 19.56 7.12 -0.13
C ILE A 103 20.10 8.34 -0.88
N GLU A 104 19.31 9.41 -1.01
CA GLU A 104 19.71 10.66 -1.67
C GLU A 104 20.93 11.28 -0.95
N GLY A 105 22.02 11.48 -1.70
CA GLY A 105 23.30 11.94 -1.15
C GLY A 105 24.20 10.85 -0.58
N THR A 106 23.88 9.56 -0.79
CA THR A 106 24.72 8.43 -0.38
C THR A 106 25.22 7.63 -1.59
N GLN A 107 26.15 6.69 -1.38
CA GLN A 107 26.61 5.76 -2.42
C GLN A 107 25.50 4.84 -2.97
N TRP A 108 24.34 4.78 -2.31
CA TRP A 108 23.23 3.89 -2.66
C TRP A 108 22.28 4.46 -3.72
N GLU A 109 22.61 5.59 -4.35
CA GLU A 109 21.79 6.21 -5.40
C GLU A 109 21.56 5.30 -6.62
N ALA A 110 22.45 4.34 -6.88
CA ALA A 110 22.29 3.33 -7.92
C ALA A 110 21.00 2.49 -7.76
N LEU A 111 20.36 2.54 -6.58
CA LEU A 111 19.12 1.82 -6.26
C LEU A 111 17.85 2.52 -6.77
N LYS A 112 17.93 3.82 -7.15
CA LYS A 112 16.82 4.63 -7.67
C LYS A 112 15.98 3.92 -8.76
N PRO A 113 16.55 3.31 -9.82
CA PRO A 113 15.77 2.63 -10.86
C PRO A 113 14.99 1.41 -10.34
N CYS A 114 15.49 0.73 -9.31
CA CYS A 114 14.83 -0.43 -8.70
C CYS A 114 13.66 -0.04 -7.78
N MET A 115 13.48 1.25 -7.47
CA MET A 115 12.44 1.78 -6.57
C MET A 115 11.04 1.89 -7.22
N SER A 116 10.72 1.07 -8.21
CA SER A 116 9.39 1.06 -8.85
C SER A 116 8.50 -0.07 -8.30
N GLY A 117 7.24 0.25 -7.97
CA GLY A 117 6.25 -0.73 -7.49
C GLY A 117 6.32 -1.03 -5.98
N MET A 118 5.88 -2.23 -5.59
CA MET A 118 5.86 -2.68 -4.20
C MET A 118 7.17 -3.36 -3.83
N ASN A 119 8.05 -2.64 -3.12
CA ASN A 119 9.38 -3.13 -2.77
C ASN A 119 9.59 -3.28 -1.26
N ALA A 120 10.17 -4.42 -0.89
CA ALA A 120 10.74 -4.68 0.40
C ALA A 120 12.26 -4.53 0.29
N TRP A 121 12.87 -3.96 1.33
CA TRP A 121 14.28 -3.65 1.38
C TRP A 121 14.95 -4.61 2.35
N LEU A 122 15.94 -5.34 1.87
CA LEU A 122 16.77 -6.21 2.67
C LEU A 122 18.14 -5.55 2.83
N PHE A 123 18.47 -5.20 4.06
CA PHE A 123 19.78 -4.67 4.46
C PHE A 123 20.63 -5.81 5.00
N VAL A 124 21.85 -5.94 4.50
CA VAL A 124 22.81 -6.96 4.94
C VAL A 124 23.94 -6.26 5.68
N HIS A 125 24.06 -6.53 6.98
CA HIS A 125 25.08 -5.96 7.86
C HIS A 125 26.30 -6.88 8.05
N THR A 126 26.34 -8.00 7.31
CA THR A 126 27.48 -8.93 7.30
C THR A 126 28.26 -8.81 6.00
N GLU A 127 29.55 -9.08 6.07
CA GLU A 127 30.43 -9.23 4.90
C GLU A 127 30.05 -10.50 4.10
N GLU A 128 29.41 -11.48 4.74
CA GLU A 128 28.95 -12.72 4.10
C GLU A 128 27.64 -12.53 3.30
N ILE A 129 27.70 -11.72 2.25
CA ILE A 129 26.61 -11.50 1.29
C ILE A 129 25.96 -12.80 0.79
N PRO A 130 26.71 -13.83 0.32
CA PRO A 130 26.08 -15.05 -0.19
C PRO A 130 25.31 -15.80 0.89
N ALA A 131 25.72 -15.70 2.17
CA ALA A 131 25.01 -16.32 3.28
C ALA A 131 23.66 -15.64 3.55
N ALA A 132 23.57 -14.32 3.34
CA ALA A 132 22.33 -13.57 3.44
C ALA A 132 21.36 -13.84 2.26
N ILE A 133 21.88 -13.98 1.04
CA ILE A 133 21.07 -14.17 -0.17
C ILE A 133 20.61 -15.62 -0.35
N LYS A 134 21.40 -16.61 0.10
CA LYS A 134 21.09 -18.03 -0.08
C LYS A 134 19.73 -18.46 0.54
N PRO A 135 19.37 -18.09 1.79
CA PRO A 135 18.05 -18.36 2.35
C PRO A 135 16.93 -17.76 1.52
N TYR A 136 17.12 -16.53 1.01
CA TYR A 136 16.15 -15.87 0.18
C TYR A 136 15.96 -16.57 -1.18
N ARG A 137 17.06 -16.97 -1.83
CA ARG A 137 17.02 -17.74 -3.09
C ARG A 137 16.35 -19.11 -2.90
N ASN A 138 16.59 -19.77 -1.78
CA ASN A 138 15.91 -21.02 -1.43
C ASN A 138 14.42 -20.79 -1.22
N PHE A 139 14.04 -19.72 -0.51
CA PHE A 139 12.65 -19.36 -0.29
C PHE A 139 11.89 -19.07 -1.61
N GLN A 140 12.52 -18.35 -2.54
CA GLN A 140 11.95 -18.11 -3.87
C GLN A 140 11.68 -19.41 -4.63
N LYS A 141 12.65 -20.34 -4.62
CA LYS A 141 12.51 -21.65 -5.27
C LYS A 141 11.41 -22.50 -4.63
N GLU A 142 11.36 -22.54 -3.31
CA GLU A 142 10.38 -23.35 -2.57
C GLU A 142 8.95 -22.84 -2.79
N LYS A 143 8.76 -21.52 -2.76
CA LYS A 143 7.43 -20.92 -2.91
C LYS A 143 7.02 -20.73 -4.38
N LYS A 144 7.88 -21.06 -5.36
CA LYS A 144 7.65 -20.91 -6.81
C LYS A 144 7.00 -19.57 -7.15
N LEU A 145 7.51 -18.49 -6.54
CA LEU A 145 6.94 -17.17 -6.72
C LEU A 145 7.50 -16.56 -8.00
N GLU A 146 7.03 -17.05 -9.15
CA GLU A 146 7.43 -16.57 -10.48
C GLU A 146 7.14 -15.06 -10.69
N GLU A 147 6.29 -14.45 -9.87
CA GLU A 147 6.01 -13.01 -9.89
C GLU A 147 6.86 -12.18 -8.90
N ASN A 148 7.60 -12.82 -7.99
CA ASN A 148 8.40 -12.11 -6.98
C ASN A 148 9.88 -12.16 -7.35
N ASP A 149 10.19 -11.41 -8.40
CA ASP A 149 11.55 -11.22 -8.84
C ASP A 149 12.35 -10.33 -7.89
N PHE A 150 13.64 -10.63 -7.86
CA PHE A 150 14.65 -9.72 -7.34
C PHE A 150 14.66 -8.47 -8.25
N ALA A 151 14.26 -7.32 -7.72
CA ALA A 151 14.26 -6.08 -8.52
C ALA A 151 15.70 -5.59 -8.77
N GLY A 152 16.58 -5.82 -7.81
CA GLY A 152 18.00 -5.54 -7.89
C GLY A 152 18.65 -5.50 -6.51
N ALA A 153 19.97 -5.55 -6.45
CA ALA A 153 20.77 -5.25 -5.27
C ALA A 153 21.77 -4.15 -5.60
N VAL A 154 22.18 -3.38 -4.61
CA VAL A 154 23.36 -2.52 -4.71
C VAL A 154 24.36 -3.01 -3.66
N PHE A 155 25.59 -3.18 -4.07
CA PHE A 155 26.72 -3.56 -3.24
C PHE A 155 27.85 -2.56 -3.49
N GLU A 156 28.33 -1.88 -2.44
CA GLU A 156 29.39 -0.87 -2.52
C GLU A 156 29.16 0.19 -3.61
N GLY A 157 27.90 0.62 -3.78
CA GLY A 157 27.50 1.59 -4.80
C GLY A 157 27.35 1.03 -6.23
N VAL A 158 27.70 -0.22 -6.47
CA VAL A 158 27.46 -0.92 -7.74
C VAL A 158 26.10 -1.60 -7.72
N GLY A 159 25.24 -1.26 -8.69
CA GLY A 159 23.93 -1.88 -8.85
C GLY A 159 23.97 -3.17 -9.68
N TYR A 160 23.18 -4.15 -9.27
CA TYR A 160 23.01 -5.46 -9.87
C TYR A 160 21.51 -5.72 -10.03
N TRP A 161 21.00 -5.96 -11.24
CA TRP A 161 19.58 -6.27 -11.45
C TRP A 161 19.42 -7.42 -12.43
N ILE A 162 18.34 -8.18 -12.25
CA ILE A 162 18.03 -9.36 -13.07
C ILE A 162 17.43 -8.85 -14.39
N GLY A 163 18.25 -8.68 -15.43
CA GLY A 163 17.76 -8.36 -16.78
C GLY A 163 18.59 -7.41 -17.64
N GLY A 164 19.77 -6.94 -17.21
CA GLY A 164 20.67 -6.24 -18.14
C GLY A 164 21.91 -5.70 -17.46
N ASP A 165 23.08 -5.97 -18.02
CA ASP A 165 24.30 -5.27 -17.63
C ASP A 165 24.11 -3.76 -17.89
N PHE A 166 24.24 -2.92 -16.86
CA PHE A 166 24.87 -1.61 -17.08
C PHE A 166 26.24 -1.71 -16.48
N ALA A 167 27.20 -1.77 -17.41
CA ALA A 167 28.59 -1.45 -17.20
C ALA A 167 28.72 -0.33 -16.16
N GLY A 168 29.61 -0.55 -15.20
CA GLY A 168 30.23 0.55 -14.50
C GLY A 168 30.79 1.50 -15.55
N SER A 169 30.20 2.68 -15.67
CA SER A 169 30.91 3.84 -16.18
C SER A 169 31.83 4.32 -15.08
N GLY A 170 33.07 3.83 -15.14
CA GLY A 170 34.26 4.31 -14.46
C GLY A 170 35.44 4.11 -15.38
#